data_AF-A0A3D4QV72-F1
#
_entry.id   AF-A0A3D4QV72-F1
#
_cell.length_a   1.000
_cell.length_b   1.000
_cell.length_c   1.000
_cell.angle_alpha   90.00
_cell.angle_beta   90.00
_cell.angle_gamma   90.00
#
_symmetry.space_group_name_H-M   'P 1'
#
loop_
_entity.id
_entity.type
_entity.pdbx_description
1 polymer ?
#
loop_
_entity_poly.entity_id
_entity_poly.type
_entity_poly.pdbx_seq_one_letter_code
_entity_poly.pdbx_strand_id
1 'polypeptide(L)'
;MRSFFGGMFLILSGLFLILKHYFNWNVPTFRVIIGLFLLSLGLSLLFGGGAGYQDKSNIIFNEGRINVSSKGKDYNIVFGQGTLDFRETPTDDLGRKLEVNTVFGSAEILLPKEAAVEIKASSVFSSTELPDGSTLSFGDHTYFFDPQGKGEADMILEINTVFGSSVIKH
;
A
#
# COMPACT_ATOMS: atom_id res chain seq x y z
N MET A 1 -12.96 -4.80 -17.65
CA MET A 1 -11.72 -4.95 -18.44
C MET A 1 -11.57 -6.42 -18.80
N ARG A 2 -11.20 -6.75 -20.04
CA ARG A 2 -11.07 -8.15 -20.49
C ARG A 2 -9.83 -8.75 -19.80
N SER A 3 -10.02 -9.85 -19.09
CA SER A 3 -8.93 -10.56 -18.42
C SER A 3 -7.97 -11.12 -19.49
N PHE A 4 -6.84 -10.42 -19.72
CA PHE A 4 -5.77 -10.85 -20.61
C PHE A 4 -5.04 -12.11 -20.11
N PHE A 5 -5.34 -12.53 -18.88
CA PHE A 5 -4.83 -13.73 -18.23
C PHE A 5 -4.86 -14.96 -19.14
N GLY A 6 -6.04 -15.32 -19.65
CA GLY A 6 -6.22 -16.55 -20.42
C GLY A 6 -5.41 -16.53 -21.72
N GLY A 7 -5.41 -15.41 -22.43
CA GLY A 7 -4.64 -15.25 -23.67
C GLY A 7 -3.13 -15.34 -23.43
N MET A 8 -2.63 -14.60 -22.43
CA MET A 8 -1.21 -14.61 -22.07
C MET A 8 -0.74 -15.99 -21.62
N PHE A 9 -1.53 -16.68 -20.77
CA PHE A 9 -1.23 -18.03 -20.31
C PHE A 9 -1.12 -19.02 -21.48
N LEU A 10 -2.07 -18.99 -22.42
CA LEU A 10 -2.09 -19.88 -23.57
C LEU A 10 -0.93 -19.61 -24.52
N ILE A 11 -0.59 -18.34 -24.77
CA ILE A 11 0.54 -17.96 -25.63
C ILE A 11 1.86 -18.45 -25.02
N LEU A 12 2.09 -18.19 -23.72
CA LEU A 12 3.32 -18.62 -23.04
C LEU A 12 3.43 -20.14 -22.98
N SER A 13 2.34 -20.84 -22.67
CA SER A 13 2.32 -22.30 -22.63
C SER A 13 2.54 -22.91 -24.02
N GLY A 14 1.92 -22.35 -25.05
CA GLY A 14 2.11 -22.78 -26.44
C GLY A 14 3.54 -22.58 -26.92
N LEU A 15 4.12 -21.41 -26.65
CA LEU A 15 5.51 -21.11 -26.98
C LEU A 15 6.47 -22.08 -26.27
N PHE A 16 6.24 -22.36 -24.98
CA PHE A 16 7.02 -23.33 -24.23
C PHE A 16 6.96 -24.74 -24.84
N LEU A 17 5.78 -25.21 -25.26
CA LEU A 17 5.64 -26.54 -25.87
C LEU A 17 6.39 -26.64 -27.21
N ILE A 18 6.34 -25.59 -28.05
CA ILE A 18 7.07 -25.53 -29.32
C ILE A 18 8.58 -25.58 -29.06
N LEU A 19 9.07 -24.74 -28.14
CA LEU A 19 10.49 -24.71 -27.77
C LEU A 19 10.96 -26.05 -27.20
N LYS A 20 10.17 -26.64 -26.29
CA LYS A 20 10.49 -27.95 -25.72
C LYS A 20 10.62 -29.02 -26.80
N HIS A 21 9.73 -29.03 -27.78
CA HIS A 21 9.75 -29.99 -28.88
C HIS A 21 10.98 -29.78 -29.78
N TYR A 22 11.27 -28.54 -30.17
CA TYR A 22 12.38 -28.24 -31.08
C TYR A 22 13.76 -28.46 -30.43
N PHE A 23 13.92 -28.10 -29.15
CA PHE A 23 15.18 -28.20 -28.42
C PHE A 23 15.36 -29.52 -27.65
N ASN A 24 14.38 -30.44 -27.70
CA ASN A 24 14.38 -31.70 -26.95
C ASN A 24 14.65 -31.52 -25.44
N TRP A 25 14.11 -30.46 -24.83
CA TRP A 25 14.32 -30.18 -23.42
C TRP A 25 13.63 -31.21 -22.52
N ASN A 26 14.42 -31.93 -21.73
CA ASN A 26 13.93 -32.89 -20.74
C ASN A 26 13.51 -32.20 -19.42
N VAL A 27 12.55 -31.29 -19.51
CA VAL A 27 11.97 -30.59 -18.36
C VAL A 27 10.56 -31.10 -18.05
N PRO A 28 10.16 -31.21 -16.76
CA PRO A 28 8.80 -31.64 -16.41
C PRO A 28 7.73 -30.65 -16.90
N THR A 29 7.00 -31.00 -17.97
CA THR A 29 6.04 -30.10 -18.64
C THR A 29 5.01 -29.52 -17.67
N PHE A 30 4.43 -30.38 -16.83
CA PHE A 30 3.37 -29.98 -15.90
C PHE A 30 3.83 -28.93 -14.88
N ARG A 31 5.05 -29.07 -14.34
CA ARG A 31 5.61 -28.09 -13.40
C ARG A 31 5.82 -26.73 -14.05
N VAL A 32 6.30 -26.73 -15.30
CA VAL A 32 6.48 -25.47 -16.05
C VAL A 32 5.13 -24.82 -16.36
N ILE A 33 4.13 -25.58 -16.79
CA ILE A 33 2.79 -25.05 -17.07
C ILE A 33 2.16 -24.44 -15.80
N ILE A 34 2.29 -25.09 -14.64
CA ILE A 34 1.83 -24.50 -13.35
C ILE A 34 2.60 -23.20 -13.05
N GLY A 35 3.92 -23.18 -13.26
CA GLY A 35 4.72 -21.97 -13.09
C GLY A 35 4.26 -20.84 -14.00
N LEU A 36 4.01 -21.12 -15.28
CA LEU A 36 3.47 -20.16 -16.26
C LEU A 36 2.06 -19.71 -15.90
N PHE A 37 1.24 -20.59 -15.33
CA PHE A 37 -0.08 -20.25 -14.81
C PHE A 37 0.01 -19.24 -13.66
N LEU A 38 0.83 -19.51 -12.65
CA LEU A 38 1.03 -18.59 -11.51
C LEU A 38 1.65 -17.26 -11.96
N LEU A 39 2.62 -17.30 -12.88
CA LEU A 39 3.25 -16.11 -13.45
C LEU A 39 2.23 -15.26 -14.22
N SER A 40 1.43 -15.88 -15.09
CA SER A 40 0.39 -15.16 -15.83
C SER A 40 -0.69 -14.61 -14.91
N LEU A 41 -1.01 -15.30 -13.80
CA LEU A 41 -1.95 -14.84 -12.78
C LEU A 41 -1.40 -13.59 -12.09
N GLY A 42 -0.15 -13.64 -11.64
CA GLY A 42 0.53 -12.50 -11.02
C GLY A 42 0.61 -11.29 -11.94
N LEU A 43 1.03 -11.48 -13.20
CA LEU A 43 1.04 -10.43 -14.21
C LEU A 43 -0.37 -9.88 -14.49
N SER A 44 -1.38 -10.74 -14.51
CA SER A 44 -2.77 -10.29 -14.68
C SER A 44 -3.29 -9.49 -13.49
N LEU A 45 -2.81 -9.73 -12.27
CA LEU A 45 -3.15 -8.91 -11.11
C LEU A 45 -2.48 -7.53 -11.20
N LEU A 46 -1.22 -7.47 -11.66
CA LEU A 46 -0.49 -6.22 -11.84
C LEU A 46 -1.07 -5.33 -12.94
N PHE A 47 -1.41 -5.91 -14.10
CA PHE A 47 -1.82 -5.14 -15.29
C PHE A 47 -3.34 -5.16 -15.58
N GLY A 48 -4.07 -6.11 -15.00
CA GLY A 48 -5.46 -6.39 -15.37
C GLY A 48 -6.52 -5.71 -14.51
N GLY A 49 -6.14 -4.92 -13.49
CA GLY A 49 -7.08 -4.19 -12.62
C GLY A 49 -8.16 -5.09 -12.02
N GLY A 50 -7.78 -6.30 -11.58
CA GLY A 50 -8.73 -7.32 -11.13
C GLY A 50 -9.25 -7.05 -9.72
N ALA A 51 -10.58 -6.86 -9.61
CA ALA A 51 -11.34 -6.80 -8.35
C ALA A 51 -10.79 -5.81 -7.30
N GLY A 52 -10.25 -4.68 -7.75
CA GLY A 52 -9.89 -3.59 -6.85
C GLY A 52 -11.09 -3.22 -5.99
N TYR A 53 -10.89 -3.22 -4.68
CA TYR A 53 -11.92 -2.85 -3.72
C TYR A 53 -11.48 -1.59 -2.99
N GLN A 54 -12.36 -0.60 -2.99
CA GLN A 54 -12.16 0.62 -2.24
C GLN A 54 -13.41 0.90 -1.41
N ASP A 55 -13.21 1.12 -0.12
CA ASP A 55 -14.21 1.69 0.77
C ASP A 55 -13.65 2.92 1.50
N LYS A 56 -14.29 3.32 2.60
CA LYS A 56 -13.91 4.51 3.37
C LYS A 56 -12.64 4.31 4.23
N SER A 57 -12.12 3.10 4.32
CA SER A 57 -10.98 2.70 5.17
C SER A 57 -9.96 1.83 4.44
N ASN A 58 -10.34 1.15 3.37
CA ASN A 58 -9.52 0.14 2.71
C ASN A 58 -9.37 0.46 1.23
N ILE A 59 -8.14 0.34 0.72
CA ILE A 59 -7.79 0.36 -0.69
C ILE A 59 -7.01 -0.91 -0.97
N ILE A 60 -7.58 -1.82 -1.77
CA ILE A 60 -6.96 -3.09 -2.11
C ILE A 60 -6.92 -3.23 -3.63
N PHE A 61 -5.72 -3.43 -4.21
CA PHE A 61 -5.52 -3.52 -5.66
C PHE A 61 -6.14 -2.34 -6.43
N ASN A 62 -6.11 -1.14 -5.83
CA ASN A 62 -6.70 0.05 -6.40
C ASN A 62 -5.90 1.30 -6.05
N GLU A 63 -6.23 2.40 -6.71
CA GLU A 63 -5.70 3.73 -6.43
C GLU A 63 -6.85 4.65 -6.03
N GLY A 64 -6.68 5.43 -4.96
CA GLY A 64 -7.78 6.27 -4.50
C GLY A 64 -7.42 7.28 -3.41
N ARG A 65 -8.38 8.16 -3.14
CA ARG A 65 -8.30 9.12 -2.04
C ARG A 65 -9.35 8.77 -0.98
N ILE A 66 -8.92 8.72 0.28
CA ILE A 66 -9.80 8.59 1.44
C ILE A 66 -9.82 9.92 2.18
N ASN A 67 -11.01 10.55 2.24
CA ASN A 67 -11.24 11.67 3.13
C ASN A 67 -11.57 11.11 4.51
N VAL A 68 -10.68 11.35 5.46
CA VAL A 68 -10.79 10.81 6.80
C VAL A 68 -11.90 11.53 7.54
N SER A 69 -12.93 10.78 7.94
CA SER A 69 -14.02 11.29 8.78
C SER A 69 -13.99 10.59 10.13
N SER A 70 -14.56 11.26 11.13
CA SER A 70 -14.54 10.96 12.57
C SER A 70 -14.82 9.52 13.06
N LYS A 71 -15.16 8.56 12.20
CA LYS A 71 -15.51 7.18 12.59
C LYS A 71 -14.47 6.12 12.25
N GLY A 72 -13.55 6.36 11.30
CA GLY A 72 -12.55 5.36 10.91
C GLY A 72 -11.34 5.39 11.85
N LYS A 73 -11.00 4.24 12.44
CA LYS A 73 -9.82 4.08 13.30
C LYS A 73 -8.61 3.58 12.50
N ASP A 74 -8.86 2.64 11.58
CA ASP A 74 -7.81 1.93 10.87
C ASP A 74 -8.00 2.08 9.37
N TYR A 75 -6.91 2.36 8.67
CA TYR A 75 -6.88 2.54 7.23
C TYR A 75 -5.85 1.60 6.60
N ASN A 76 -6.26 0.82 5.61
CA ASN A 76 -5.40 -0.20 5.01
C ASN A 76 -5.24 0.02 3.51
N ILE A 77 -4.01 0.11 3.05
CA ILE A 77 -3.64 0.18 1.64
C ILE A 77 -2.81 -1.06 1.32
N VAL A 78 -3.36 -1.96 0.52
CA VAL A 78 -2.76 -3.26 0.22
C VAL A 78 -2.67 -3.44 -1.29
N PHE A 79 -1.45 -3.60 -1.82
CA PHE A 79 -1.20 -3.66 -3.28
C PHE A 79 -1.83 -2.48 -4.04
N GLY A 80 -1.79 -1.27 -3.47
CA GLY A 80 -2.48 -0.10 -4.00
C GLY A 80 -1.78 1.22 -3.67
N GLN A 81 -2.38 2.31 -4.13
CA GLN A 81 -1.94 3.66 -3.82
C GLN A 81 -3.08 4.43 -3.15
N GLY A 82 -2.83 5.02 -1.99
CA GLY A 82 -3.84 5.77 -1.25
C GLY A 82 -3.37 7.14 -0.82
N THR A 83 -4.17 8.17 -1.07
CA THR A 83 -4.00 9.46 -0.38
C THR A 83 -5.01 9.56 0.75
N LEU A 84 -4.54 9.67 1.99
CA LEU A 84 -5.37 9.91 3.16
C LEU A 84 -5.33 11.39 3.51
N ASP A 85 -6.48 12.06 3.46
CA ASP A 85 -6.61 13.48 3.77
C ASP A 85 -7.21 13.67 5.16
N PHE A 86 -6.38 14.09 6.12
CA PHE A 86 -6.77 14.38 7.50
C PHE A 86 -7.02 15.87 7.74
N ARG A 87 -6.81 16.76 6.76
CA ARG A 87 -6.84 18.23 6.96
C ARG A 87 -8.19 18.77 7.42
N GLU A 88 -9.28 18.11 7.04
CA GLU A 88 -10.66 18.48 7.43
C GLU A 88 -11.16 17.71 8.67
N THR A 89 -10.29 16.95 9.35
CA THR A 89 -10.69 16.16 10.51
C THR A 89 -10.89 17.06 11.72
N PRO A 90 -12.05 17.03 12.39
CA PRO A 90 -12.25 17.78 13.63
C PRO A 90 -11.26 17.32 14.71
N THR A 91 -10.49 18.26 15.25
CA THR A 91 -9.53 18.08 16.34
C THR A 91 -10.19 17.90 17.71
N ASP A 92 -11.51 18.11 17.76
CA ASP A 92 -12.28 18.25 19.00
C ASP A 92 -12.50 16.91 19.74
N ASP A 93 -12.05 15.80 19.14
CA ASP A 93 -12.10 14.45 19.72
C ASP A 93 -10.67 14.07 20.18
N LEU A 94 -10.20 14.79 21.19
CA LEU A 94 -8.90 14.62 21.85
C LEU A 94 -8.67 13.14 22.19
N GLY A 95 -7.58 12.55 21.68
CA GLY A 95 -7.20 11.16 21.94
C GLY A 95 -7.56 10.16 20.83
N ARG A 96 -7.90 10.61 19.63
CA ARG A 96 -8.00 9.72 18.46
C ARG A 96 -6.64 9.14 18.11
N LYS A 97 -6.48 7.86 18.45
CA LYS A 97 -5.49 6.98 17.87
C LYS A 97 -5.99 6.50 16.51
N LEU A 98 -5.24 6.81 15.46
CA LEU A 98 -5.51 6.40 14.08
C LEU A 98 -4.36 5.53 13.58
N GLU A 99 -4.68 4.51 12.80
CA GLU A 99 -3.69 3.57 12.26
C GLU A 99 -3.76 3.56 10.73
N VAL A 100 -2.62 3.67 10.07
CA VAL A 100 -2.48 3.56 8.61
C VAL A 100 -1.49 2.46 8.30
N ASN A 101 -1.98 1.41 7.67
CA ASN A 101 -1.23 0.24 7.27
C ASN A 101 -1.05 0.23 5.75
N THR A 102 0.21 0.26 5.31
CA THR A 102 0.58 0.18 3.89
C THR A 102 1.37 -1.08 3.65
N VAL A 103 0.84 -2.00 2.84
CA VAL A 103 1.49 -3.29 2.53
C VAL A 103 1.60 -3.46 1.01
N PHE A 104 2.83 -3.61 0.50
CA PHE A 104 3.08 -3.72 -0.95
C PHE A 104 2.44 -2.58 -1.77
N GLY A 105 2.40 -1.38 -1.22
CA GLY A 105 1.69 -0.24 -1.81
C GLY A 105 2.35 1.09 -1.46
N SER A 106 1.63 2.18 -1.72
CA SER A 106 2.07 3.52 -1.34
C SER A 106 0.97 4.31 -0.64
N ALA A 107 1.32 5.07 0.39
CA ALA A 107 0.43 5.98 1.07
C ALA A 107 0.97 7.41 1.06
N GLU A 108 0.11 8.38 0.74
CA GLU A 108 0.37 9.79 1.00
C GLU A 108 -0.57 10.25 2.11
N ILE A 109 -0.01 10.69 3.23
CA ILE A 109 -0.74 11.11 4.42
C ILE A 109 -0.64 12.64 4.52
N LEU A 110 -1.79 13.32 4.42
CA LEU A 110 -1.88 14.78 4.52
C LEU A 110 -2.44 15.17 5.89
N LEU A 111 -1.60 15.76 6.73
CA LEU A 111 -1.92 16.15 8.10
C LEU A 111 -2.52 17.56 8.18
N PRO A 112 -3.37 17.85 9.18
CA PRO A 112 -3.74 19.22 9.50
C PRO A 112 -2.51 20.06 9.89
N LYS A 113 -2.54 21.36 9.55
CA LYS A 113 -1.41 22.28 9.79
C LYS A 113 -1.35 22.84 11.21
N GLU A 114 -2.48 22.86 11.90
CA GLU A 114 -2.64 23.58 13.17
C GLU A 114 -2.71 22.64 14.39
N ALA A 115 -2.86 21.34 14.17
CA ALA A 115 -3.00 20.35 15.24
C ALA A 115 -1.63 19.79 15.68
N ALA A 116 -1.48 19.50 16.96
CA ALA A 116 -0.34 18.75 17.48
C ALA A 116 -0.53 17.26 17.16
N VAL A 117 0.46 16.62 16.52
CA VAL A 117 0.38 15.23 16.06
C VAL A 117 1.59 14.43 16.53
N GLU A 118 1.34 13.30 17.19
CA GLU A 118 2.35 12.29 17.49
C GLU A 118 2.28 11.18 16.45
N ILE A 119 3.37 10.97 15.71
CA ILE A 119 3.48 9.97 14.66
C ILE A 119 4.36 8.82 15.18
N LYS A 120 3.81 7.61 15.23
CA LYS A 120 4.55 6.38 15.52
C LYS A 120 4.71 5.59 14.23
N ALA A 121 5.86 5.73 13.59
CA ALA A 121 6.17 5.05 12.35
C ALA A 121 6.87 3.71 12.63
N SER A 122 6.41 2.65 11.99
CA SER A 122 7.06 1.33 11.92
C SER A 122 7.28 0.95 10.47
N SER A 123 8.51 0.59 10.12
CA SER A 123 8.90 0.21 8.76
C SER A 123 9.56 -1.17 8.72
N VAL A 124 9.17 -1.97 7.74
CA VAL A 124 9.81 -3.26 7.42
C VAL A 124 10.06 -3.36 5.91
N PHE A 125 11.33 -3.25 5.50
CA PHE A 125 11.75 -3.27 4.10
C PHE A 125 10.94 -2.29 3.23
N SER A 126 10.79 -1.07 3.72
CA SER A 126 9.92 -0.04 3.14
C SER A 126 10.62 1.31 3.07
N SER A 127 9.89 2.38 2.75
CA SER A 127 10.35 3.75 2.83
C SER A 127 9.25 4.63 3.43
N THR A 128 9.36 4.93 4.72
CA THR A 128 8.45 5.87 5.40
C THR A 128 9.14 7.23 5.55
N GLU A 129 8.67 8.25 4.84
CA GLU A 129 9.18 9.62 4.91
C GLU A 129 8.34 10.45 5.88
N LEU A 130 9.00 10.99 6.91
CA LEU A 130 8.41 11.83 7.95
C LEU A 130 8.37 13.30 7.51
N PRO A 131 7.57 14.17 8.18
CA PRO A 131 7.42 15.57 7.79
C PRO A 131 8.70 16.42 7.79
N ASP A 132 9.73 15.99 8.52
CA ASP A 132 11.05 16.63 8.56
C ASP A 132 11.98 16.20 7.42
N GLY A 133 11.51 15.33 6.51
CA GLY A 133 12.26 14.76 5.40
C GLY A 133 13.15 13.58 5.80
N SER A 134 13.14 13.14 7.06
CA SER A 134 13.81 11.92 7.46
C SER A 134 13.08 10.69 6.89
N THR A 135 13.83 9.64 6.57
CA THR A 135 13.29 8.42 5.96
C THR A 135 13.64 7.20 6.80
N LEU A 136 12.65 6.34 7.02
CA LEU A 136 12.76 5.11 7.81
C LEU A 136 12.53 3.90 6.91
N SER A 137 13.59 3.10 6.70
CA SER A 137 13.49 1.86 5.89
C SER A 137 13.28 0.58 6.71
N PHE A 138 13.66 0.61 7.99
CA PHE A 138 13.50 -0.51 8.91
C PHE A 138 13.48 -0.01 10.37
N GLY A 139 12.65 -0.62 11.22
CA GLY A 139 12.54 -0.31 12.64
C GLY A 139 11.41 0.67 12.97
N ASP A 140 11.47 1.25 14.16
CA ASP A 140 10.42 2.14 14.69
C ASP A 140 10.99 3.55 14.95
N HIS A 141 10.17 4.58 14.72
CA HIS A 141 10.50 5.98 15.00
C HIS A 141 9.27 6.73 15.49
N THR A 142 9.39 7.53 16.56
CA THR A 142 8.34 8.44 17.00
C THR A 142 8.71 9.88 16.67
N TYR A 143 7.83 10.60 15.98
CA TYR A 143 7.98 12.00 15.63
C TYR A 143 6.84 12.80 16.24
N PHE A 144 7.15 13.94 16.86
CA PHE A 144 6.15 14.80 17.47
C PHE A 144 6.19 16.18 16.82
N PHE A 145 5.03 16.62 16.33
CA PHE A 145 4.82 17.94 15.76
C PHE A 145 3.86 18.72 16.63
N ASP A 146 4.27 19.91 17.07
CA ASP A 146 3.46 20.79 17.91
C ASP A 146 3.69 22.24 17.50
N PRO A 147 2.89 22.76 16.55
CA PRO A 147 3.07 24.11 16.04
C PRO A 147 2.62 25.18 17.03
N GLN A 148 1.77 24.83 18.01
CA GLN A 148 1.22 25.76 19.00
C GLN A 148 1.94 25.70 20.35
N GLY A 149 2.85 24.74 20.56
CA GLY A 149 3.58 24.55 21.81
C GLY A 149 2.69 24.07 22.97
N LYS A 150 1.62 23.33 22.68
CA LYS A 150 0.71 22.75 23.69
C LYS A 150 1.41 21.73 24.59
N GLY A 151 2.41 21.01 24.08
CA GLY A 151 3.12 19.93 24.77
C GLY A 151 2.36 18.60 24.83
N GLU A 152 1.12 18.54 24.33
CA GLU A 152 0.30 17.34 24.26
C GLU A 152 -0.25 17.16 22.84
N ALA A 153 -0.31 15.91 22.36
CA ALA A 153 -0.81 15.60 21.03
C ALA A 153 -2.34 15.70 20.97
N ASP A 154 -2.86 16.44 19.99
CA ASP A 154 -4.29 16.44 19.66
C ASP A 154 -4.69 15.09 18.99
N MET A 155 -3.74 14.43 18.31
CA MET A 155 -3.92 13.16 17.61
C MET A 155 -2.67 12.27 17.66
N ILE A 156 -2.87 10.95 17.76
CA ILE A 156 -1.80 9.94 17.62
C ILE A 156 -2.03 9.19 16.31
N LEU A 157 -1.01 9.15 15.46
CA LEU A 157 -1.04 8.47 14.17
C LEU A 157 0.01 7.35 14.13
N GLU A 158 -0.44 6.11 14.07
CA GLU A 158 0.41 4.95 13.86
C GLU A 158 0.51 4.67 12.36
N ILE A 159 1.74 4.65 11.84
CA ILE A 159 2.02 4.42 10.42
C ILE A 159 2.83 3.15 10.31
N ASN A 160 2.26 2.09 9.76
CA ASN A 160 2.96 0.84 9.52
C ASN A 160 3.15 0.66 8.02
N THR A 161 4.41 0.57 7.57
CA THR A 161 4.73 0.39 6.15
C THR A 161 5.57 -0.87 5.95
N VAL A 162 5.07 -1.81 5.15
CA VAL A 162 5.72 -3.09 4.85
C VAL A 162 5.86 -3.27 3.34
N PHE A 163 7.08 -3.47 2.84
CA PHE A 163 7.37 -3.64 1.41
C PHE A 163 6.73 -2.56 0.50
N GLY A 164 6.66 -1.32 0.98
CA GLY A 164 5.98 -0.21 0.31
C GLY A 164 6.57 1.15 0.68
N SER A 165 5.81 2.22 0.43
CA SER A 165 6.20 3.57 0.83
C SER A 165 5.07 4.32 1.52
N SER A 166 5.41 5.17 2.48
CA SER A 166 4.47 6.11 3.09
C SER A 166 5.14 7.47 3.15
N VAL A 167 4.47 8.53 2.69
CA VAL A 167 4.99 9.90 2.74
C VAL A 167 4.02 10.75 3.54
N ILE A 168 4.53 11.41 4.57
CA ILE A 168 3.71 12.17 5.51
C ILE A 168 4.03 13.66 5.34
N LYS A 169 3.00 14.49 5.08
CA LYS A 169 3.13 15.92 4.78
C LYS A 169 2.11 16.76 5.55
N HIS A 170 2.42 18.04 5.77
CA HIS A 170 1.51 19.08 6.28
C HIS A 170 0.95 19.99 5.18
#